data_AF-A0AAJ2LR46-F1
#
_entry.id   AF-A0AAJ2LR46-F1
#
_cell.length_a   1.000
_cell.length_b   1.000
_cell.length_c   1.000
_cell.angle_alpha   90.00
_cell.angle_beta   90.00
_cell.angle_gamma   90.00
#
_symmetry.space_group_name_H-M   'P 1'
#
loop_
_entity.id
_entity.type
_entity.pdbx_description
1 polymer ?
#
loop_
_entity_poly.entity_id
_entity_poly.type
_entity_poly.pdbx_seq_one_letter_code
_entity_poly.pdbx_strand_id
1 'polypeptide(L)'
;MNIDGYFEKLAKLVHSRDPAFTPLGEVKMQHLDLAINVYEDEDRKKRFDGSLQNGRVHDATFRTHLLRIEGIPFSSLFLFSGMFLESKVLIGEWVNDLVRPEPSTDGKKE
;
A
#
# COMPACT_ATOMS: atom_id res chain seq x y z
N MET A 1 10.77 -19.66 -18.16
CA MET A 1 9.66 -19.03 -17.44
C MET A 1 9.36 -17.72 -18.17
N ASN A 2 8.17 -17.58 -18.77
CA ASN A 2 7.81 -16.36 -19.50
C ASN A 2 7.32 -15.32 -18.48
N ILE A 3 8.02 -14.19 -18.36
CA ILE A 3 7.76 -13.16 -17.36
C ILE A 3 6.55 -12.27 -17.75
N ASP A 4 6.11 -12.32 -19.02
CA ASP A 4 5.04 -11.46 -19.53
C ASP A 4 3.65 -11.73 -18.91
N GLY A 5 3.47 -12.88 -18.24
CA GLY A 5 2.23 -13.26 -17.54
C GLY A 5 2.16 -12.83 -16.06
N TYR A 6 3.27 -12.37 -15.48
CA TYR A 6 3.39 -12.15 -14.04
C TYR A 6 3.76 -10.72 -13.71
N PHE A 7 3.11 -10.17 -12.69
CA PHE A 7 3.53 -8.92 -12.08
C PHE A 7 3.91 -9.15 -10.62
N GLU A 8 5.15 -8.82 -10.29
CA GLU A 8 5.67 -8.87 -8.93
C GLU A 8 5.75 -7.46 -8.36
N LYS A 9 5.17 -7.27 -7.18
CA LYS A 9 5.28 -6.02 -6.42
C LYS A 9 5.79 -6.30 -5.02
N LEU A 10 6.88 -5.65 -4.66
CA LEU A 10 7.26 -5.51 -3.26
C LEU A 10 6.25 -4.58 -2.59
N ALA A 11 5.51 -5.13 -1.63
CA ALA A 11 4.50 -4.41 -0.89
C ALA A 11 4.86 -4.35 0.59
N LYS A 12 4.56 -3.20 1.20
CA LYS A 12 4.63 -3.01 2.65
C LYS A 12 3.21 -2.98 3.18
N LEU A 13 2.91 -3.87 4.12
CA LEU A 13 1.61 -3.91 4.78
C LEU A 13 1.74 -3.38 6.20
N VAL A 14 0.79 -2.53 6.59
CA VAL A 14 0.76 -1.85 7.88
C VAL A 14 -0.56 -2.13 8.54
N HIS A 15 -0.53 -2.57 9.79
CA HIS A 15 -1.73 -2.78 10.59
C HIS A 15 -1.58 -2.10 11.96
N SER A 16 -2.52 -1.23 12.32
CA SER A 16 -2.71 -0.69 13.66
C SER A 16 -4.16 -0.92 14.10
N ARG A 17 -4.38 -0.99 15.42
CA ARG A 17 -5.71 -1.04 16.05
C ARG A 17 -6.01 0.21 16.89
N ASP A 18 -5.17 1.22 16.80
CA ASP A 18 -5.39 2.48 17.50
C ASP A 18 -6.63 3.19 16.92
N PRO A 19 -7.39 3.94 17.74
CA PRO A 19 -8.52 4.72 17.26
C PRO A 19 -8.16 5.66 16.12
N ALA A 20 -9.16 6.00 15.29
CA ALA A 20 -9.01 7.09 14.34
C ALA A 20 -8.62 8.38 15.08
N PHE A 21 -7.78 9.21 14.44
CA PHE A 21 -7.25 10.47 14.97
C PHE A 21 -6.26 10.38 16.14
N THR A 22 -5.78 9.18 16.51
CA THR A 22 -4.62 9.06 17.41
C THR A 22 -3.42 9.81 16.80
N PRO A 23 -2.72 10.66 17.58
CA PRO A 23 -1.54 11.37 17.09
C PRO A 23 -0.50 10.40 16.52
N LEU A 24 0.06 10.70 15.34
CA LEU A 24 0.99 9.79 14.64
C LEU A 24 2.20 9.36 15.50
N GLY A 25 2.64 10.20 16.45
CA GLY A 25 3.72 9.88 17.38
C GLY A 25 3.35 8.85 18.45
N GLU A 26 2.06 8.59 18.65
CA GLU A 26 1.52 7.68 19.67
C GLU A 26 1.00 6.38 19.07
N VAL A 27 0.77 6.33 17.75
CA VAL A 27 0.29 5.14 17.04
C VAL A 27 1.32 4.02 17.11
N LYS A 28 0.86 2.85 17.53
CA LYS A 28 1.63 1.60 17.49
C LYS A 28 1.11 0.71 16.38
N MET A 29 2.01 0.32 15.51
CA MET A 29 1.74 -0.73 14.54
C MET A 29 1.84 -2.09 15.24
N GLN A 30 0.85 -2.94 15.00
CA GLN A 30 0.92 -4.34 15.42
C GLN A 30 2.04 -5.04 14.68
N HIS A 31 2.04 -4.95 13.35
CA HIS A 31 3.10 -5.49 12.52
C HIS A 31 3.37 -4.62 11.29
N LEU A 32 4.61 -4.71 10.82
CA LEU A 32 5.08 -4.29 9.50
C LEU A 32 5.54 -5.53 8.74
N ASP A 33 4.94 -5.79 7.59
CA ASP A 33 5.34 -6.88 6.69
C ASP A 33 6.03 -6.33 5.45
N LEU A 34 7.18 -6.91 5.10
CA LEU A 34 7.75 -6.85 3.76
C LEU A 34 7.42 -8.15 3.05
N ALA A 35 6.68 -8.07 1.94
CA ALA A 35 6.28 -9.23 1.16
C ALA A 35 6.44 -9.02 -0.34
N ILE A 36 6.69 -10.12 -1.05
CA ILE A 36 6.54 -10.20 -2.51
C ILE A 36 5.11 -10.65 -2.78
N ASN A 37 4.37 -9.79 -3.48
CA ASN A 37 3.05 -10.13 -4.00
C ASN A 37 3.18 -10.47 -5.49
N VAL A 38 2.68 -11.64 -5.86
CA VAL A 38 2.56 -12.10 -7.25
C VAL A 38 1.09 -12.03 -7.65
N TYR A 39 0.84 -11.41 -8.80
CA TYR A 39 -0.49 -11.31 -9.38
C TYR A 39 -0.49 -11.99 -10.76
N GLU A 40 -1.44 -12.88 -10.96
CA GLU A 40 -1.64 -13.60 -12.23
C GLU A 40 -2.91 -13.09 -12.94
N ASP A 41 -2.92 -13.16 -14.27
CA ASP A 41 -4.11 -12.99 -15.11
C ASP A 41 -5.02 -11.79 -14.74
N GLU A 42 -6.28 -12.05 -14.39
CA GLU A 42 -7.26 -11.02 -14.06
C GLU A 42 -6.94 -10.27 -12.76
N ASP A 43 -6.26 -10.92 -11.81
CA ASP A 43 -5.90 -10.31 -10.53
C ASP A 43 -4.89 -9.18 -10.74
N ARG A 44 -3.99 -9.34 -11.72
CA ARG A 44 -3.08 -8.28 -12.16
C ARG A 44 -3.87 -7.07 -12.65
N LYS A 45 -4.83 -7.26 -13.55
CA LYS A 45 -5.62 -6.16 -14.11
C LYS A 45 -6.41 -5.42 -13.00
N LYS A 46 -7.10 -6.18 -12.14
CA LYS A 46 -7.84 -5.63 -10.98
C LYS A 46 -6.92 -4.86 -10.03
N ARG A 47 -5.68 -5.32 -9.82
CA ARG A 47 -4.70 -4.62 -8.99
C ARG A 47 -4.23 -3.30 -9.59
N PHE A 48 -4.02 -3.23 -10.91
CA PHE A 48 -3.60 -2.01 -11.60
C PHE A 48 -4.73 -0.97 -11.72
N ASP A 49 -5.96 -1.43 -11.91
CA ASP A 49 -7.14 -0.56 -12.04
C ASP A 49 -7.65 -0.06 -10.66
N GLY A 50 -7.21 -0.69 -9.58
CA GLY A 50 -7.61 -0.37 -8.20
C GLY A 50 -6.75 0.71 -7.53
N SER A 51 -7.42 1.63 -6.81
CA SER A 51 -6.78 2.65 -5.96
C SER A 51 -6.95 2.32 -4.47
N LEU A 52 -5.92 2.61 -3.67
CA LEU A 52 -5.97 2.55 -2.20
C LEU A 52 -6.93 3.58 -1.59
N GLN A 53 -7.22 4.66 -2.32
CA GLN A 53 -8.12 5.73 -1.85
C GLN A 53 -9.56 5.22 -1.65
N ASN A 54 -9.99 4.25 -2.46
CA ASN A 54 -11.34 3.69 -2.41
C ASN A 54 -11.45 2.49 -1.45
N GLY A 55 -10.44 2.28 -0.60
CA GLY A 55 -10.41 1.22 0.39
C GLY A 55 -9.55 0.03 -0.02
N ARG A 56 -10.07 -1.18 0.15
CA ARG A 56 -9.28 -2.42 0.15
C ARG A 56 -8.87 -2.79 -1.29
N VAL A 57 -7.56 -2.87 -1.52
CA VAL A 57 -7.00 -3.27 -2.81
C VAL A 57 -7.17 -4.76 -3.05
N HIS A 58 -7.24 -5.17 -4.32
CA HIS A 58 -7.31 -6.57 -4.74
C HIS A 58 -6.13 -7.38 -4.17
N ASP A 59 -6.44 -8.53 -3.57
CA ASP A 59 -5.43 -9.40 -2.95
C ASP A 59 -4.53 -10.04 -4.03
N ALA A 60 -3.32 -10.40 -3.61
CA ALA A 60 -2.36 -11.05 -4.50
C ALA A 60 -2.70 -12.54 -4.66
N THR A 61 -2.46 -13.09 -5.84
CA THR A 61 -2.62 -14.52 -6.11
C THR A 61 -1.67 -15.33 -5.22
N PHE A 62 -0.44 -14.86 -5.07
CA PHE A 62 0.51 -15.38 -4.07
C PHE A 62 1.15 -14.26 -3.27
N ARG A 63 1.35 -14.49 -1.97
CA ARG A 63 2.06 -13.57 -1.08
C ARG A 63 3.13 -14.34 -0.31
N THR A 64 4.38 -13.93 -0.49
CA THR A 64 5.52 -14.46 0.27
C THR A 64 6.03 -13.39 1.21
N HIS A 65 5.93 -13.62 2.52
CA HIS A 65 6.49 -12.73 3.53
C HIS A 65 8.00 -12.93 3.61
N LEU A 66 8.76 -11.84 3.42
CA LEU A 66 10.22 -11.82 3.53
C LEU A 66 10.68 -11.43 4.94
N LEU A 67 10.00 -10.44 5.54
CA LEU A 67 10.32 -9.93 6.87
C LEU A 67 9.03 -9.47 7.55
N ARG A 68 8.93 -9.73 8.85
CA ARG A 68 7.87 -9.22 9.70
C ARG A 68 8.47 -8.63 10.97
N ILE A 69 8.04 -7.42 11.32
CA ILE A 69 8.47 -6.72 12.53
C ILE A 69 7.24 -6.40 13.36
N GLU A 70 7.23 -6.81 14.62
CA GLU A 70 6.10 -6.66 15.54
C GLU A 70 6.27 -5.46 16.48
N GLY A 71 5.16 -4.82 16.84
CA GLY A 71 5.08 -3.87 17.96
C GLY A 71 5.90 -2.60 17.79
N ILE A 72 5.98 -2.04 16.59
CA ILE A 72 6.81 -0.86 16.29
C ILE A 72 6.01 0.45 16.33
N PRO A 73 6.66 1.58 16.65
CA PRO A 73 6.06 2.90 16.43
C PRO A 73 5.70 3.10 14.95
N PHE A 74 4.57 3.75 14.68
CA PHE A 74 4.16 4.04 13.30
C PHE A 74 5.19 4.86 12.54
N SER A 75 5.89 5.78 13.21
CA SER A 75 6.95 6.60 12.60
C SER A 75 8.10 5.77 11.99
N SER A 76 8.34 4.56 12.49
CA SER A 76 9.35 3.64 11.92
C SER A 76 9.01 3.20 10.51
N LEU A 77 7.74 3.25 10.10
CA LEU A 77 7.30 2.95 8.73
C LEU A 77 8.07 3.76 7.71
N PHE A 78 8.33 5.05 7.93
CA PHE A 78 9.00 5.90 6.96
C PHE A 78 10.48 5.54 6.79
N LEU A 79 11.14 5.15 7.89
CA LEU A 79 12.52 4.69 7.87
C LEU A 79 12.65 3.38 7.08
N PHE A 80 11.84 2.38 7.43
CA PHE A 80 11.81 1.12 6.69
C PHE A 80 11.34 1.35 5.24
N SER A 81 10.43 2.29 5.01
CA SER A 81 10.01 2.74 3.68
C SER A 81 11.22 3.16 2.84
N GLY A 82 12.01 4.12 3.33
CA GLY A 82 13.24 4.57 2.67
C GLY A 82 14.27 3.47 2.45
N MET A 83 14.48 2.57 3.42
CA MET A 83 15.50 1.51 3.30
C MET A 83 15.23 0.51 2.17
N PHE A 84 13.97 0.13 1.92
CA PHE A 84 13.65 -0.83 0.85
C PHE A 84 13.08 -0.18 -0.42
N LEU A 85 12.72 1.10 -0.40
CA LEU A 85 12.02 1.79 -1.49
C LEU A 85 12.75 3.05 -1.94
N GLU A 86 14.05 3.00 -2.24
CA GLU A 86 14.70 4.03 -3.08
C GLU A 86 13.94 4.30 -4.41
N SER A 87 12.95 3.47 -4.76
CA SER A 87 11.91 3.78 -5.75
C SER A 87 11.04 4.98 -5.32
N LYS A 88 11.46 6.16 -5.79
CA LYS A 88 10.71 7.43 -5.78
C LYS A 88 9.27 7.30 -6.28
N VAL A 89 8.96 6.25 -7.05
CA VAL A 89 7.65 5.99 -7.63
C VAL A 89 6.61 5.67 -6.55
N LEU A 90 6.90 4.77 -5.61
CA LEU A 90 5.90 4.35 -4.62
C LEU A 90 5.64 5.42 -3.55
N ILE A 91 6.68 6.16 -3.17
CA ILE A 91 6.55 7.34 -2.32
C ILE A 91 5.77 8.43 -3.08
N GLY A 92 6.04 8.62 -4.38
CA GLY A 92 5.33 9.57 -5.23
C GLY A 92 3.85 9.23 -5.43
N GLU A 93 3.51 7.95 -5.65
CA GLU A 93 2.13 7.47 -5.73
C GLU A 93 1.40 7.72 -4.40
N TRP A 94 2.01 7.35 -3.28
CA TRP A 94 1.40 7.53 -1.96
C TRP A 94 1.20 9.00 -1.58
N VAL A 95 2.18 9.87 -1.84
CA VAL A 95 2.06 11.32 -1.63
C VAL A 95 0.98 11.91 -2.54
N ASN A 96 0.94 11.53 -3.81
CA ASN A 96 -0.09 12.02 -4.73
C ASN A 96 -1.49 11.56 -4.30
N ASP A 97 -1.64 10.34 -3.81
CA ASP A 97 -2.93 9.82 -3.33
C ASP A 97 -3.42 10.54 -2.06
N LEU A 98 -2.51 11.07 -1.23
CA LEU A 98 -2.87 11.88 -0.06
C LEU A 98 -3.22 13.33 -0.38
N VAL A 99 -2.67 13.88 -1.47
CA VAL A 99 -2.78 15.30 -1.83
C VAL A 99 -3.82 15.54 -2.93
N ARG A 100 -4.34 14.48 -3.58
CA ARG A 100 -5.44 14.61 -4.54
C ARG A 100 -6.71 15.12 -3.84
N PRO A 101 -7.28 16.25 -4.29
CA PRO A 101 -8.61 16.65 -3.85
C PRO A 101 -9.64 15.64 -4.37
N GLU A 102 -10.66 15.36 -3.57
CA GLU A 102 -11.87 14.65 -4.00
C GLU A 102 -12.40 15.29 -5.30
N PRO A 103 -12.78 14.51 -6.32
CA PRO A 103 -13.37 15.06 -7.53
C PRO A 103 -14.66 15.80 -7.18
N SER A 104 -14.73 17.09 -7.54
CA SER A 104 -15.90 17.93 -7.33
C SER A 104 -17.14 17.26 -7.94
N THR A 105 -18.20 17.09 -7.15
CA THR A 105 -19.50 16.55 -7.60
C THR A 105 -20.32 17.51 -8.47
N ASP A 106 -19.77 18.66 -8.85
CA ASP A 106 -20.46 19.64 -9.68
C ASP A 106 -20.36 19.29 -11.17
N GLY A 107 -21.25 18.39 -11.59
CA GLY A 107 -21.43 18.05 -13.01
C GLY A 107 -22.70 17.28 -13.35
N LYS A 108 -23.62 17.07 -12.40
CA LYS A 108 -24.98 16.63 -12.73
C LYS A 108 -25.93 17.83 -12.67
N LYS A 109 -26.08 18.54 -13.77
CA LYS A 109 -27.36 19.15 -14.16
C LYS A 109 -27.49 19.16 -15.69
N GLU A 110 -28.49 18.38 -16.11
CA GLU A 110 -29.31 18.43 -17.33
C GLU A 110 -28.66 18.17 -18.70
#